data_AF-A0A971R5S8-F1
#
_entry.id   AF-A0A971R5S8-F1
#
_cell.length_a   1.000
_cell.length_b   1.000
_cell.length_c   1.000
_cell.angle_alpha   90.00
_cell.angle_beta   90.00
_cell.angle_gamma   90.00
#
_symmetry.space_group_name_H-M   'P 1'
#
loop_
_entity.id
_entity.type
_entity.pdbx_description
1 polymer ?
#
loop_
_entity_poly.entity_id
_entity_poly.type
_entity_poly.pdbx_seq_one_letter_code
_entity_poly.pdbx_strand_id
1 'polypeptide(L)'
;MDKNKIIALLRKDMMGEQQAIVQYLNHAYNMPEGTVPAEIEAIAREEMYHLDWLADMIVELGGDPTMERDPVDFGAAPAEQQLLKDVDLEQVAIDQYRAHIAMI
;
A
#
# COMPACT_ATOMS: atom_id res chain seq x y z
N MET A 1 -16.56 -2.12 17.42
CA MET A 1 -17.22 -1.26 16.40
C MET A 1 -18.31 -2.02 15.59
N ASP A 2 -19.15 -1.34 14.79
CA ASP A 2 -20.08 -1.99 13.82
C ASP A 2 -19.29 -2.68 12.68
N LYS A 3 -19.73 -3.87 12.25
CA LYS A 3 -19.02 -4.71 11.27
C LYS A 3 -18.80 -3.99 9.94
N ASN A 4 -19.83 -3.29 9.45
CA ASN A 4 -19.73 -2.55 8.18
C ASN A 4 -18.70 -1.42 8.27
N LYS A 5 -18.52 -0.83 9.46
CA LYS A 5 -17.46 0.16 9.68
C LYS A 5 -16.07 -0.48 9.67
N ILE A 6 -15.90 -1.67 10.26
CA ILE A 6 -14.62 -2.39 10.23
C ILE A 6 -14.24 -2.72 8.79
N ILE A 7 -15.18 -3.25 8.00
CA ILE A 7 -14.98 -3.53 6.58
C ILE A 7 -14.59 -2.26 5.81
N ALA A 8 -15.21 -1.11 6.12
CA ALA A 8 -14.87 0.15 5.47
C ALA A 8 -13.44 0.62 5.79
N LEU A 9 -12.98 0.44 7.05
CA LEU A 9 -11.59 0.73 7.42
C LEU A 9 -10.60 -0.18 6.68
N LEU A 10 -10.86 -1.49 6.68
CA LEU A 10 -10.01 -2.46 5.97
C LEU A 10 -9.96 -2.23 4.46
N ARG A 11 -11.08 -1.82 3.83
CA ARG A 11 -11.08 -1.43 2.41
C ARG A 11 -10.20 -0.21 2.18
N LYS A 12 -10.21 0.75 3.10
CA LYS A 12 -9.36 1.94 3.00
C LYS A 12 -7.87 1.60 3.16
N ASP A 13 -7.56 0.66 4.03
CA ASP A 13 -6.23 0.07 4.19
C ASP A 13 -5.77 -0.62 2.90
N MET A 14 -6.63 -1.45 2.31
CA MET A 14 -6.34 -2.17 1.06
C MET A 14 -6.13 -1.24 -0.15
N MET A 15 -6.75 -0.06 -0.16
CA MET A 15 -6.51 0.96 -1.20
C MET A 15 -5.10 1.55 -1.11
N GLY A 16 -4.55 1.66 0.11
CA GLY A 16 -3.19 2.11 0.38
C GLY A 16 -2.15 1.10 -0.11
N GLU A 17 -2.35 -0.19 0.17
CA GLU A 17 -1.41 -1.22 -0.31
C GLU A 17 -1.38 -1.32 -1.83
N GLN A 18 -2.53 -1.14 -2.49
CA GLN A 18 -2.54 -1.04 -3.95
C GLN A 18 -1.75 0.17 -4.44
N GLN A 19 -1.80 1.31 -3.74
CA GLN A 19 -1.04 2.52 -4.07
C GLN A 19 0.45 2.22 -3.97
N ALA A 20 0.88 1.63 -2.86
CA ALA A 20 2.26 1.26 -2.60
C ALA A 20 2.80 0.32 -3.68
N ILE A 21 2.10 -0.79 -3.98
CA ILE A 21 2.51 -1.73 -5.04
C ILE A 21 2.77 -1.01 -6.36
N VAL A 22 1.84 -0.17 -6.81
CA VAL A 22 1.97 0.53 -8.11
C VAL A 22 3.06 1.59 -8.07
N GLN A 23 3.22 2.30 -6.95
CA GLN A 23 4.24 3.32 -6.79
C GLN A 23 5.64 2.71 -6.78
N TYR A 24 5.87 1.65 -5.99
CA TYR A 24 7.14 0.94 -5.93
C TYR A 24 7.55 0.38 -7.29
N LEU A 25 6.64 -0.30 -7.99
CA LEU A 25 6.92 -0.80 -9.34
C LEU A 25 7.23 0.34 -10.32
N ASN A 26 6.49 1.44 -10.25
CA ASN A 26 6.80 2.61 -11.07
C ASN A 26 8.20 3.16 -10.77
N HIS A 27 8.60 3.26 -9.52
CA HIS A 27 9.93 3.73 -9.15
C HIS A 27 11.03 2.78 -9.64
N ALA A 28 10.89 1.47 -9.41
CA ALA A 28 11.85 0.48 -9.85
C ALA A 28 12.06 0.50 -11.37
N TYR A 29 10.97 0.55 -12.16
CA TYR A 29 11.06 0.53 -13.62
C TYR A 29 11.60 1.81 -14.24
N ASN A 30 11.60 2.93 -13.50
CA ASN A 30 12.21 4.18 -13.92
C ASN A 30 13.68 4.31 -13.51
N MET A 31 14.26 3.30 -12.85
CA MET A 31 15.68 3.27 -12.50
C MET A 31 16.47 2.35 -13.47
N PRO A 32 17.77 2.63 -13.69
CA PRO A 32 18.66 1.69 -14.37
C PRO A 32 18.73 0.36 -13.62
N GLU A 33 18.85 -0.75 -14.34
CA GLU A 33 18.98 -2.10 -13.77
C GLU A 33 20.11 -2.16 -12.73
N GLY A 34 19.83 -2.79 -11.59
CA GLY A 34 20.76 -2.91 -10.47
C GLY A 34 20.09 -3.42 -9.21
N THR A 35 20.85 -3.45 -8.11
CA THR A 35 20.35 -3.95 -6.82
C THR A 35 19.20 -3.12 -6.26
N VAL A 36 19.28 -1.79 -6.36
CA VAL A 36 18.26 -0.88 -5.80
C VAL A 36 16.85 -1.13 -6.38
N PRO A 37 16.62 -1.10 -7.72
CA PRO A 37 15.30 -1.41 -8.25
C PRO A 37 14.85 -2.85 -7.93
N ALA A 38 15.77 -3.82 -7.86
CA ALA A 38 15.43 -5.20 -7.47
C ALA A 38 14.94 -5.30 -6.01
N GLU A 39 15.50 -4.50 -5.10
CA GLU A 39 15.05 -4.37 -3.71
C GLU A 39 13.69 -3.66 -3.63
N ILE A 40 13.48 -2.59 -4.40
CA ILE A 40 12.18 -1.91 -4.48
C ILE A 40 11.09 -2.86 -5.00
N GLU A 41 11.38 -3.66 -6.02
CA GLU A 41 10.45 -4.69 -6.49
C GLU A 41 10.17 -5.77 -5.44
N ALA A 42 11.14 -6.06 -4.57
CA ALA A 42 10.93 -6.99 -3.46
C ALA A 42 9.95 -6.42 -2.45
N ILE A 43 10.06 -5.12 -2.12
CA ILE A 43 9.10 -4.42 -1.26
C ILE A 43 7.72 -4.40 -1.90
N ALA A 44 7.61 -4.14 -3.21
CA ALA A 44 6.32 -4.23 -3.91
C ALA A 44 5.66 -5.61 -3.77
N ARG A 45 6.44 -6.70 -3.67
CA ARG A 45 5.91 -8.05 -3.40
C ARG A 45 5.53 -8.24 -1.93
N GLU A 46 6.20 -7.57 -0.99
CA GLU A 46 5.80 -7.55 0.42
C GLU A 46 4.41 -6.92 0.58
N GLU A 47 4.16 -5.80 -0.10
CA GLU A 47 2.84 -5.14 -0.10
C GLU A 47 1.73 -6.01 -0.71
N MET A 48 2.07 -6.92 -1.63
CA MET A 48 1.09 -7.90 -2.13
C MET A 48 0.64 -8.89 -1.04
N TYR A 49 1.48 -9.22 -0.06
CA TYR A 49 1.06 -10.04 1.08
C TYR A 49 0.15 -9.26 2.03
N HIS A 50 0.43 -7.97 2.27
CA HIS A 50 -0.46 -7.13 3.08
C HIS A 50 -1.84 -7.02 2.43
N LEU A 51 -1.88 -6.80 1.11
CA LEU A 51 -3.10 -6.77 0.33
C LEU A 51 -3.90 -8.08 0.44
N ASP A 52 -3.22 -9.22 0.35
CA ASP A 52 -3.82 -10.56 0.51
C ASP A 52 -4.47 -10.71 1.89
N TRP A 53 -3.76 -10.38 2.96
CA TRP A 53 -4.29 -10.46 4.34
C TRP A 53 -5.50 -9.56 4.56
N LEU A 54 -5.49 -8.36 4.00
CA LEU A 54 -6.63 -7.43 4.09
C LEU A 54 -7.83 -7.96 3.30
N ALA A 55 -7.60 -8.48 2.09
CA ALA A 55 -8.65 -9.04 1.26
C ALA A 55 -9.33 -10.24 1.95
N ASP A 56 -8.54 -11.17 2.49
CA ASP A 56 -9.04 -12.33 3.23
C ASP A 56 -9.89 -11.89 4.42
N MET A 57 -9.41 -10.96 5.25
CA MET A 57 -10.15 -10.46 6.40
C MET A 57 -11.47 -9.77 6.00
N ILE A 58 -11.47 -8.99 4.91
CA ILE A 58 -12.69 -8.36 4.38
C ILE A 58 -13.71 -9.43 3.97
N VAL A 59 -13.27 -10.46 3.26
CA VAL A 59 -14.13 -11.56 2.78
C VAL A 59 -14.69 -12.36 3.95
N GLU A 60 -13.87 -12.69 4.97
CA GLU A 60 -14.31 -13.39 6.17
C GLU A 60 -15.40 -12.63 6.93
N LEU A 61 -15.34 -11.29 6.95
CA LEU A 61 -16.36 -10.43 7.54
C LEU A 61 -17.63 -10.30 6.66
N GLY A 62 -17.61 -10.88 5.45
CA GLY A 62 -18.69 -10.85 4.47
C GLY A 62 -18.74 -9.56 3.65
N GLY A 63 -17.61 -8.86 3.55
CA GLY A 63 -17.43 -7.70 2.69
C GLY A 63 -16.88 -8.07 1.30
N ASP A 64 -16.88 -7.09 0.41
CA ASP A 64 -16.25 -7.17 -0.90
C ASP A 64 -14.83 -6.55 -0.83
N PRO A 65 -13.76 -7.27 -1.22
CA PRO A 65 -12.40 -6.74 -1.21
C PRO A 65 -12.20 -5.82 -2.44
N THR A 66 -12.02 -4.53 -2.17
CA THR A 66 -11.93 -3.52 -3.24
C THR A 66 -10.62 -3.61 -4.00
N MET A 67 -10.66 -3.58 -5.33
CA MET A 67 -9.48 -3.39 -6.18
C MET A 67 -9.31 -1.92 -6.63
N GLU A 68 -9.94 -0.99 -5.90
CA GLU A 68 -9.69 0.45 -6.05
C GLU A 68 -8.42 0.86 -5.30
N ARG A 69 -7.79 1.95 -5.75
CA ARG A 69 -6.47 2.39 -5.27
C ARG A 69 -6.46 3.89 -4.99
N ASP A 70 -5.78 4.31 -3.93
CA ASP A 70 -5.50 5.74 -3.70
C ASP A 70 -4.52 6.29 -4.75
N PRO A 71 -4.60 7.56 -5.20
CA PRO A 71 -3.79 8.10 -6.30
C PRO A 71 -2.28 7.84 -6.16
N VAL A 72 -1.59 7.51 -7.26
CA VAL A 72 -0.14 7.29 -7.26
C VAL A 72 0.56 8.54 -7.79
N ASP A 73 1.67 8.93 -7.16
CA ASP A 73 2.55 9.96 -7.70
C ASP A 73 3.44 9.38 -8.80
N PHE A 74 3.13 9.70 -10.05
CA PHE A 74 3.96 9.33 -11.22
C PHE A 74 5.03 10.38 -11.55
N GLY A 75 5.22 11.39 -10.71
CA GLY A 75 6.20 12.46 -10.92
C GLY A 75 7.63 11.92 -10.96
N ALA A 76 8.35 12.24 -12.04
CA ALA A 76 9.75 11.89 -12.17
C ALA A 76 10.62 12.66 -11.16
N ALA A 77 11.52 11.96 -10.50
CA ALA A 77 12.49 12.54 -9.58
C ALA A 77 13.78 11.69 -9.54
N PRO A 78 14.91 12.23 -9.05
CA PRO A 78 16.10 11.44 -8.75
C PRO A 78 15.79 10.28 -7.80
N ALA A 79 16.54 9.18 -7.89
CA ALA A 79 16.27 7.95 -7.11
C ALA A 79 16.18 8.20 -5.60
N GLU A 80 17.04 9.06 -5.04
CA GLU A 80 17.00 9.44 -3.62
C GLU A 80 15.66 10.07 -3.21
N GLN A 81 15.05 10.87 -4.10
CA GLN A 81 13.77 11.51 -3.83
C GLN A 81 12.62 10.52 -3.99
N GLN A 82 12.69 9.59 -4.95
CA GLN A 82 11.69 8.53 -5.08
C GLN A 82 11.66 7.63 -3.83
N LEU A 83 12.84 7.25 -3.33
CA LEU A 83 12.95 6.47 -2.08
C LEU A 83 12.38 7.23 -0.87
N LEU A 84 12.57 8.55 -0.79
CA LEU A 84 11.96 9.35 0.28
C LEU A 84 10.43 9.40 0.16
N LYS A 85 9.88 9.49 -1.06
CA LYS A 85 8.42 9.41 -1.26
C LYS A 85 7.86 8.06 -0.84
N ASP A 86 8.62 6.99 -1.04
CA ASP A 86 8.23 5.66 -0.60
C ASP A 86 8.21 5.57 0.93
N VAL A 87 9.24 6.11 1.61
CA VAL A 87 9.26 6.21 3.09
C VAL A 87 8.07 7.05 3.60
N ASP A 88 7.74 8.15 2.94
CA ASP A 88 6.60 8.98 3.31
C ASP A 88 5.27 8.21 3.13
N LEU A 89 5.16 7.38 2.09
CA LEU A 89 3.99 6.54 1.85
C LEU A 89 3.81 5.50 2.95
N GLU A 90 4.89 4.83 3.36
CA GLU A 90 4.88 3.89 4.49
C GLU A 90 4.45 4.57 5.79
N GLN A 91 4.95 5.79 6.04
CA GLN A 91 4.57 6.55 7.23
C GLN A 91 3.07 6.88 7.23
N VAL A 92 2.49 7.23 6.08
CA VAL A 92 1.04 7.44 5.92
C VAL A 92 0.27 6.15 6.20
N ALA A 93 0.71 5.01 5.67
CA ALA A 93 0.07 3.70 5.90
C ALA A 93 0.11 3.32 7.39
N ILE A 94 1.26 3.46 8.06
CA ILE A 94 1.44 3.21 9.49
C ILE A 94 0.50 4.08 10.32
N ASP A 95 0.40 5.37 10.02
CA ASP A 95 -0.46 6.28 10.77
C ASP A 95 -1.94 5.97 10.54
N GLN A 96 -2.32 5.57 9.32
CA GLN A 96 -3.67 5.10 9.02
C GLN A 96 -4.00 3.83 9.81
N TYR A 97 -3.13 2.82 9.81
CA TYR A 97 -3.33 1.58 10.58
C TYR A 97 -3.46 1.84 12.07
N ARG A 98 -2.61 2.68 12.65
CA ARG A 98 -2.72 3.07 14.06
C ARG A 98 -4.03 3.76 14.36
N ALA A 99 -4.47 4.66 13.49
CA ALA A 99 -5.76 5.35 13.65
C ALA A 99 -6.92 4.35 13.57
N HIS A 100 -6.92 3.43 12.61
CA HIS A 100 -7.96 2.41 12.46
C HIS A 100 -8.01 1.44 13.64
N ILE A 101 -6.86 0.95 14.10
CA ILE A 101 -6.75 0.08 15.29
C ILE A 101 -7.34 0.78 16.52
N ALA A 102 -7.09 2.09 16.70
CA ALA A 102 -7.64 2.84 17.83
C ALA A 102 -9.17 3.04 17.78
N MET A 103 -9.82 2.79 16.64
CA MET A 103 -11.28 2.91 16.47
C MET A 103 -12.05 1.61 16.71
N ILE A 104 -11.36 0.46 16.78
CA ILE A 104 -11.97 -0.87 16.88
C ILE A 104 -12.34 -1.19 18.34
#